data_AF-A0A526RLG8-F1
#
_entry.id   AF-A0A526RLG8-F1
#
_cell.length_a   1.000
_cell.length_b   1.000
_cell.length_c   1.000
_cell.angle_alpha   90.00
_cell.angle_beta   90.00
_cell.angle_gamma   90.00
#
_symmetry.space_group_name_H-M   'P 1'
#
loop_
_entity.id
_entity.type
_entity.pdbx_description
1 polymer ?
#
loop_
_entity_poly.entity_id
_entity_poly.type
_entity_poly.pdbx_seq_one_letter_code
_entity_poly.pdbx_strand_id
1 'polypeptide(L)'
;PKTFRPYYLVHWACFDGSANLPLIYMVTVEDSSESMVRQLVDSNGKLNERVDIPLPVDGLLNPELAHRFDDFTEKNSAYTLSPATIAVNLDKDFEPLHPKQLRRVVLGPFYSAGITDNNSTVTEVLAKVRRPENAWLLTWTIQEIFSKSEKPGRKGLFSSEKTTQEFFINTDDLEAARQGVSSYENHALIPHEAYQALYAAGEAQKIFSGYKVHILSNGQVISDV
;
A
#
# COMPACT_ATOMS: atom_id res chain seq x y z
N PRO A 1 13.18 11.73 13.17
CA PRO A 1 13.37 10.42 13.83
C PRO A 1 14.48 10.52 14.89
N LYS A 2 14.41 9.80 16.02
CA LYS A 2 15.49 9.80 17.04
C LYS A 2 16.76 9.09 16.56
N THR A 3 16.69 8.42 15.42
CA THR A 3 17.72 7.55 14.84
C THR A 3 18.76 8.31 14.01
N PHE A 4 18.54 9.59 13.68
CA PHE A 4 19.41 10.37 12.78
C PHE A 4 19.62 9.71 11.41
N ARG A 5 18.71 8.81 11.00
CA ARG A 5 18.71 8.16 9.68
C ARG A 5 17.75 8.89 8.75
N PRO A 6 18.08 9.03 7.46
CA PRO A 6 17.12 9.51 6.48
C PRO A 6 15.93 8.55 6.40
N TYR A 7 14.75 9.13 6.18
CA TYR A 7 13.49 8.43 6.07
C TYR A 7 12.84 8.83 4.75
N TYR A 8 12.49 7.86 3.92
CA TYR A 8 11.88 8.14 2.63
C TYR A 8 10.84 7.09 2.25
N LEU A 9 9.96 7.48 1.33
CA LEU A 9 8.93 6.64 0.75
C LEU A 9 9.44 6.12 -0.59
N VAL A 10 9.35 4.81 -0.80
CA VAL A 10 9.53 4.17 -2.10
C VAL A 10 8.20 3.54 -2.51
N HIS A 11 7.87 3.60 -3.80
CA HIS A 11 6.66 2.98 -4.32
C HIS A 11 6.95 2.24 -5.63
N TRP A 12 6.19 1.18 -5.88
CA TRP A 12 6.20 0.45 -7.14
C TRP A 12 4.82 -0.15 -7.41
N ALA A 13 4.61 -0.62 -8.63
CA ALA A 13 3.36 -1.27 -9.01
C ALA A 13 3.65 -2.58 -9.75
N CYS A 14 2.73 -3.53 -9.62
CA CYS A 14 2.78 -4.81 -10.29
C CYS A 14 1.37 -5.18 -10.77
N PHE A 15 1.28 -5.81 -11.94
CA PHE A 15 0.06 -6.48 -12.35
C PHE A 15 0.24 -7.99 -12.17
N ASP A 16 -0.43 -8.56 -11.17
CA ASP A 16 -0.42 -10.00 -10.97
C ASP A 16 -1.37 -10.66 -11.99
N GLY A 17 -0.82 -11.16 -13.09
CA GLY A 17 -1.60 -11.81 -14.15
C GLY A 17 -2.26 -13.13 -13.73
N SER A 18 -1.80 -13.78 -12.65
CA SER A 18 -2.43 -15.00 -12.15
C SER A 18 -3.71 -14.68 -11.37
N ALA A 19 -3.68 -13.59 -10.61
CA ALA A 19 -4.84 -13.09 -9.87
C ALA A 19 -5.70 -12.10 -10.69
N ASN A 20 -5.18 -11.59 -11.82
CA ASN A 20 -5.74 -10.49 -12.60
C ASN A 20 -5.96 -9.21 -11.75
N LEU A 21 -4.98 -8.88 -10.90
CA LEU A 21 -5.06 -7.77 -9.94
C LEU A 21 -3.94 -6.74 -10.18
N PRO A 22 -4.29 -5.44 -10.34
CA PRO A 22 -3.35 -4.35 -10.23
C PRO A 22 -3.02 -4.08 -8.75
N LEU A 23 -1.74 -4.07 -8.43
CA LEU A 23 -1.21 -3.88 -7.08
C LEU A 23 -0.29 -2.67 -7.05
N ILE A 24 -0.47 -1.80 -6.07
CA ILE A 24 0.44 -0.69 -5.78
C ILE A 24 1.04 -0.93 -4.39
N TYR A 25 2.35 -0.83 -4.30
CA TYR A 25 3.09 -0.98 -3.07
C TYR A 25 3.74 0.35 -2.70
N MET A 26 3.72 0.65 -1.41
CA MET A 26 4.38 1.79 -0.81
C MET A 26 5.12 1.29 0.42
N VAL A 27 6.41 1.59 0.52
CA VAL A 27 7.20 1.28 1.71
C VAL A 27 7.86 2.54 2.20
N THR A 28 7.67 2.81 3.48
CA THR A 28 8.43 3.82 4.18
C THR A 28 9.60 3.16 4.90
N VAL A 29 10.81 3.62 4.61
CA VAL A 29 12.05 2.97 5.02
C VAL A 29 12.98 3.98 5.69
N GLU A 30 13.58 3.57 6.80
CA GLU A 30 14.78 4.24 7.34
C GLU A 30 16.01 3.59 6.71
N ASP A 31 16.94 4.41 6.19
CA ASP A 31 18.14 3.92 5.53
C ASP A 31 19.38 4.25 6.37
N SER A 32 20.12 3.22 6.80
CA SER A 32 21.34 3.37 7.60
C SER A 32 22.63 3.26 6.79
N SER A 33 22.57 3.26 5.46
CA SER A 33 23.77 3.34 4.62
C SER A 33 24.57 4.59 4.95
N GLU A 34 25.88 4.44 5.14
CA GLU A 34 26.76 5.55 5.51
C GLU A 34 26.72 6.69 4.47
N SER A 35 26.69 6.34 3.19
CA SER A 35 26.58 7.30 2.08
C SER A 35 25.28 8.10 2.14
N MET A 36 24.16 7.45 2.44
CA MET A 36 22.85 8.09 2.55
C MET A 36 22.77 9.01 3.77
N VAL A 37 23.21 8.54 4.95
CA VAL A 37 23.24 9.36 6.17
C VAL A 37 24.11 10.60 5.95
N ARG A 38 25.32 10.42 5.42
CA ARG A 38 26.27 11.53 5.20
C ARG A 38 25.76 12.57 4.21
N GLN A 39 25.04 12.15 3.17
CA GLN A 39 24.53 13.05 2.15
C GLN A 39 23.25 13.76 2.60
N LEU A 40 22.31 13.00 3.15
CA LEU A 40 20.94 13.47 3.38
C LEU A 40 20.69 14.01 4.77
N VAL A 41 21.58 13.78 5.74
CA VAL A 41 21.37 14.21 7.13
C VAL A 41 22.42 15.23 7.55
N ASP A 42 21.98 16.37 8.07
CA ASP A 42 22.86 17.40 8.61
C ASP A 42 23.37 17.05 10.03
N SER A 43 24.25 17.89 10.58
CA SER A 43 24.79 17.70 11.94
C SER A 43 23.73 17.75 13.06
N ASN A 44 22.53 18.26 12.77
CA ASN A 44 21.41 18.36 13.70
C ASN A 44 20.41 17.20 13.54
N GLY A 45 20.66 16.25 12.63
CA GLY A 45 19.74 15.15 12.35
C GLY A 45 18.56 15.52 11.46
N LYS A 46 18.62 16.64 10.75
CA LYS A 46 17.60 17.10 9.80
C LYS A 46 18.00 16.80 8.37
N LEU A 47 17.02 16.87 7.46
CA LEU A 47 17.28 16.75 6.03
C LEU A 47 18.27 17.84 5.59
N ASN A 48 19.30 17.45 4.85
CA ASN A 48 20.27 18.37 4.27
C ASN A 48 19.66 19.09 3.06
N GLU A 49 19.16 20.31 3.27
CA GLU A 49 18.52 21.14 2.24
C GLU A 49 19.45 21.54 1.07
N ARG A 50 20.76 21.30 1.19
CA ARG A 50 21.72 21.56 0.10
C ARG A 50 21.76 20.47 -0.96
N VAL A 51 21.22 19.29 -0.65
CA VAL A 51 21.13 18.20 -1.62
C VAL A 51 19.84 18.39 -2.41
N ASP A 52 20.00 18.60 -3.72
CA ASP A 52 18.88 18.60 -4.64
C ASP A 52 18.51 17.15 -4.96
N ILE A 53 17.32 16.73 -4.52
CA ILE A 53 16.77 15.40 -4.81
C ILE A 53 15.73 15.61 -5.92
N PRO A 54 15.99 15.16 -7.16
CA PRO A 54 15.01 15.26 -8.23
C PRO A 54 13.81 14.39 -7.88
N LEU A 55 12.66 15.03 -7.63
CA LEU A 55 11.39 14.36 -7.40
C LEU A 55 10.57 14.33 -8.70
N PRO A 56 9.90 13.22 -9.04
CA PRO A 56 9.85 11.96 -8.30
C PRO A 56 11.14 11.14 -8.45
N VAL A 57 11.48 10.39 -7.40
CA VAL A 57 12.55 9.39 -7.45
C VAL A 57 11.91 8.09 -7.89
N ASP A 58 12.25 7.63 -9.08
CA ASP A 58 11.80 6.33 -9.58
C ASP A 58 12.58 5.22 -8.87
N GLY A 59 11.86 4.41 -8.08
CA GLY A 59 12.45 3.32 -7.31
C GLY A 59 13.11 3.77 -6.01
N LEU A 60 14.12 3.02 -5.58
CA LEU A 60 14.78 3.26 -4.29
C LEU A 60 15.75 4.45 -4.38
N LEU A 61 15.65 5.38 -3.42
CA LEU A 61 16.50 6.57 -3.36
C LEU A 61 18.00 6.24 -3.25
N ASN A 62 18.36 5.12 -2.63
CA ASN A 62 19.75 4.70 -2.46
C ASN A 62 20.29 4.04 -3.74
N PRO A 63 21.18 4.72 -4.50
CA PRO A 63 21.64 4.22 -5.80
C PRO A 63 22.50 2.96 -5.69
N GLU A 64 23.15 2.73 -4.55
CA GLU A 64 23.96 1.53 -4.32
C GLU A 64 23.11 0.26 -4.21
N LEU A 65 21.83 0.43 -3.83
CA LEU A 65 20.88 -0.66 -3.61
C LEU A 65 19.78 -0.74 -4.67
N ALA A 66 19.60 0.31 -5.48
CA ALA A 66 18.50 0.44 -6.43
C ALA A 66 18.31 -0.80 -7.33
N HIS A 67 19.34 -1.24 -8.05
CA HIS A 67 19.23 -2.42 -8.93
C HIS A 67 18.84 -3.72 -8.18
N ARG A 68 19.37 -3.92 -6.97
CA ARG A 68 18.99 -5.08 -6.15
C ARG A 68 17.56 -4.95 -5.62
N PHE A 69 17.12 -3.72 -5.37
CA PHE A 69 15.76 -3.42 -4.97
C PHE A 69 14.78 -3.67 -6.12
N ASP A 70 15.14 -3.35 -7.36
CA ASP A 70 14.33 -3.68 -8.54
C ASP A 70 14.09 -5.20 -8.61
N ASP A 71 15.16 -6.00 -8.55
CA ASP A 71 15.08 -7.48 -8.49
C ASP A 71 14.21 -7.99 -7.33
N PHE A 72 14.26 -7.29 -6.18
CA PHE A 72 13.45 -7.62 -5.02
C PHE A 72 11.97 -7.38 -5.30
N THR A 73 11.62 -6.23 -5.90
CA THR A 73 10.23 -5.90 -6.23
C THR A 73 9.65 -6.90 -7.23
N GLU A 74 10.40 -7.32 -8.25
CA GLU A 74 9.95 -8.34 -9.22
C GLU A 74 9.58 -9.66 -8.53
N LYS A 75 10.39 -10.09 -7.56
CA LYS A 75 10.20 -11.38 -6.85
C LYS A 75 9.13 -11.34 -5.76
N ASN A 76 8.85 -10.16 -5.19
CA ASN A 76 8.02 -10.02 -3.99
C ASN A 76 6.67 -9.32 -4.26
N SER A 77 6.27 -9.12 -5.52
CA SER A 77 5.04 -8.39 -5.86
C SER A 77 3.82 -9.27 -6.19
N ALA A 78 3.92 -10.60 -6.01
CA ALA A 78 2.76 -11.47 -6.20
C ALA A 78 1.68 -11.21 -5.12
N TYR A 79 0.41 -11.26 -5.51
CA TYR A 79 -0.71 -11.06 -4.58
C TYR A 79 -0.74 -12.13 -3.48
N THR A 80 -0.37 -13.35 -3.83
CA THR A 80 -0.31 -14.51 -2.92
C THR A 80 0.70 -14.35 -1.78
N LEU A 81 1.66 -13.44 -1.92
CA LEU A 81 2.64 -13.15 -0.87
C LEU A 81 2.05 -12.13 0.11
N SER A 82 2.07 -12.44 1.41
CA SER A 82 1.51 -11.54 2.42
C SER A 82 2.37 -10.26 2.56
N PRO A 83 1.77 -9.09 2.87
CA PRO A 83 2.52 -7.87 3.14
C PRO A 83 3.57 -8.04 4.26
N ALA A 84 3.26 -8.80 5.31
CA ALA A 84 4.23 -9.13 6.36
C ALA A 84 5.42 -9.92 5.84
N THR A 85 5.21 -10.92 4.98
CA THR A 85 6.30 -11.68 4.37
C THR A 85 7.19 -10.78 3.52
N ILE A 86 6.61 -9.87 2.74
CA ILE A 86 7.37 -8.90 1.94
C ILE A 86 8.22 -8.00 2.84
N ALA A 87 7.62 -7.46 3.91
CA ALA A 87 8.33 -6.58 4.84
C ALA A 87 9.48 -7.31 5.56
N VAL A 88 9.27 -8.58 5.94
CA VAL A 88 10.32 -9.44 6.52
C VAL A 88 11.42 -9.75 5.52
N ASN A 89 11.08 -10.05 4.26
CA ASN A 89 12.07 -10.28 3.21
C ASN A 89 12.89 -9.02 2.94
N LEU A 90 12.27 -7.84 2.89
CA LEU A 90 12.95 -6.57 2.72
C LEU A 90 13.93 -6.31 3.87
N ASP A 91 13.47 -6.42 5.11
CA ASP A 91 14.30 -6.26 6.31
C ASP A 91 15.47 -7.27 6.32
N LYS A 92 15.26 -8.48 5.79
CA LYS A 92 16.29 -9.52 5.73
C LYS A 92 17.31 -9.29 4.61
N ASP A 93 16.87 -8.97 3.40
CA ASP A 93 17.71 -8.96 2.20
C ASP A 93 18.57 -7.69 2.07
N PHE A 94 18.17 -6.62 2.77
CA PHE A 94 18.85 -5.32 2.75
C PHE A 94 19.26 -4.94 4.17
N GLU A 95 20.52 -5.19 4.54
CA GLU A 95 21.06 -4.85 5.86
C GLU A 95 20.87 -3.38 6.29
N PRO A 96 21.09 -2.37 5.42
CA PRO A 96 20.93 -0.98 5.83
C PRO A 96 19.49 -0.46 5.75
N LEU A 97 18.54 -1.23 5.20
CA LEU A 97 17.17 -0.78 5.01
C LEU A 97 16.27 -1.30 6.14
N HIS A 98 15.63 -0.38 6.85
CA HIS A 98 14.77 -0.65 8.00
C HIS A 98 13.32 -0.30 7.62
N PRO A 99 12.54 -1.23 7.04
CA PRO A 99 11.16 -0.96 6.67
C PRO A 99 10.29 -0.66 7.89
N LYS A 100 9.67 0.52 7.92
CA LYS A 100 8.81 0.95 9.03
C LYS A 100 7.34 0.73 8.75
N GLN A 101 6.94 0.82 7.49
CA GLN A 101 5.57 0.63 7.06
C GLN A 101 5.57 0.14 5.62
N LEU A 102 4.83 -0.92 5.34
CA LEU A 102 4.54 -1.39 4.00
C LEU A 102 3.03 -1.38 3.82
N ARG A 103 2.58 -0.73 2.74
CA ARG A 103 1.18 -0.67 2.34
C ARG A 103 1.05 -1.25 0.94
N ARG A 104 0.13 -2.20 0.78
CA ARG A 104 -0.32 -2.73 -0.50
C ARG A 104 -1.74 -2.26 -0.77
N VAL A 105 -1.93 -1.58 -1.89
CA VAL A 105 -3.25 -1.20 -2.42
C VAL A 105 -3.59 -2.17 -3.54
N VAL A 106 -4.65 -2.94 -3.34
CA VAL A 106 -5.21 -3.85 -4.35
C VAL A 106 -6.32 -3.09 -5.06
N LEU A 107 -6.15 -2.80 -6.34
CA LEU A 107 -7.12 -2.03 -7.10
C LEU A 107 -8.20 -2.92 -7.71
N GLY A 108 -9.42 -2.42 -7.65
CA GLY A 108 -10.58 -3.00 -8.30
C GLY A 108 -11.41 -3.93 -7.41
N PRO A 109 -12.45 -4.54 -7.99
CA PRO A 109 -12.92 -4.31 -9.37
C PRO A 109 -13.36 -2.86 -9.67
N PHE A 110 -13.16 -2.44 -10.92
CA PHE A 110 -13.76 -1.22 -11.46
C PHE A 110 -14.97 -1.62 -12.29
N TYR A 111 -16.16 -1.24 -11.84
CA TYR A 111 -17.40 -1.47 -12.56
C TYR A 111 -17.77 -0.22 -13.36
N SER A 112 -18.16 -0.42 -14.61
CA SER A 112 -18.74 0.63 -15.44
C SER A 112 -19.74 0.02 -16.40
N ALA A 113 -20.83 0.74 -16.68
CA ALA A 113 -21.83 0.29 -17.64
C ALA A 113 -21.19 0.06 -19.03
N GLY A 114 -21.27 -1.17 -19.54
CA GLY A 114 -20.84 -1.53 -20.90
C GLY A 114 -19.34 -1.83 -21.10
N ILE A 115 -18.53 -1.86 -20.03
CA ILE A 115 -17.09 -2.21 -20.12
C ILE A 115 -16.80 -3.55 -19.46
N THR A 116 -17.48 -3.88 -18.35
CA THR A 116 -17.32 -5.15 -17.64
C THR A 116 -18.45 -6.12 -17.99
N ASP A 117 -18.21 -7.06 -18.92
CA ASP A 117 -19.19 -8.08 -19.34
C ASP A 117 -19.36 -9.26 -18.36
N ASN A 118 -18.77 -9.16 -17.16
CA ASN A 118 -19.12 -10.09 -16.07
C ASN A 118 -20.49 -9.69 -15.52
N ASN A 119 -21.51 -10.44 -15.93
CA ASN A 119 -22.92 -10.41 -15.52
C ASN A 119 -23.08 -10.24 -14.00
N SER A 120 -22.96 -9.00 -13.54
CA SER A 120 -22.96 -8.62 -12.14
C SER A 120 -24.12 -7.67 -11.93
N THR A 121 -24.88 -7.91 -10.87
CA THR A 121 -26.02 -7.07 -10.48
C THR A 121 -25.64 -5.59 -10.40
N VAL A 122 -24.39 -5.28 -10.03
CA VAL A 122 -23.84 -3.92 -10.05
C VAL A 122 -23.91 -3.31 -11.45
N THR A 123 -23.42 -4.02 -12.47
CA THR A 123 -23.37 -3.52 -13.86
C THR A 123 -24.77 -3.30 -14.42
N GLU A 124 -25.72 -4.20 -14.12
CA GLU A 124 -27.12 -4.05 -14.52
C GLU A 124 -27.80 -2.84 -13.90
N VAL A 125 -27.48 -2.52 -12.64
CA VAL A 125 -27.99 -1.32 -11.98
C VAL A 125 -27.31 -0.06 -12.52
N LEU A 126 -25.99 -0.10 -12.72
CA LEU A 126 -25.25 1.02 -13.32
C LEU A 126 -25.74 1.35 -14.73
N ALA A 127 -26.18 0.36 -15.52
CA ALA A 127 -26.76 0.58 -16.84
C ALA A 127 -28.08 1.38 -16.83
N LYS A 128 -28.74 1.51 -15.66
CA LYS A 128 -29.96 2.30 -15.47
C LYS A 128 -29.68 3.72 -14.96
N VAL A 129 -28.43 4.04 -14.64
CA VAL A 129 -28.01 5.41 -14.27
C VAL A 129 -28.20 6.32 -15.48
N ARG A 130 -28.82 7.49 -15.28
CA ARG A 130 -29.25 8.36 -16.39
C ARG A 130 -28.06 9.04 -17.06
N ARG A 131 -27.05 9.43 -16.28
CA ARG A 131 -25.81 10.04 -16.78
C ARG A 131 -24.70 8.99 -16.89
N PRO A 132 -24.27 8.59 -18.10
CA PRO A 132 -23.24 7.58 -18.28
C PRO A 132 -21.92 7.90 -17.57
N GLU A 133 -21.55 9.18 -17.47
CA GLU A 133 -20.37 9.65 -16.75
C GLU A 133 -20.41 9.38 -15.23
N ASN A 134 -21.60 9.12 -14.68
CA ASN A 134 -21.82 8.74 -13.29
C ASN A 134 -21.99 7.22 -13.11
N ALA A 135 -22.02 6.44 -14.19
CA ALA A 135 -22.33 5.01 -14.17
C ALA A 135 -21.09 4.14 -13.89
N TRP A 136 -20.42 4.37 -12.76
CA TRP A 136 -19.24 3.62 -12.36
C TRP A 136 -19.12 3.42 -10.85
N LEU A 137 -18.36 2.40 -10.44
CA LEU A 137 -17.97 2.11 -9.07
C LEU A 137 -16.52 1.63 -9.09
N LEU A 138 -15.65 2.29 -8.32
CA LEU A 138 -14.27 1.88 -8.11
C LEU A 138 -14.11 1.34 -6.69
N THR A 139 -13.61 0.12 -6.54
CA THR A 139 -13.21 -0.40 -5.23
C THR A 139 -11.70 -0.55 -5.12
N TRP A 140 -11.19 -0.53 -3.89
CA TRP A 140 -9.82 -0.95 -3.59
C TRP A 140 -9.73 -1.47 -2.16
N THR A 141 -8.72 -2.29 -1.92
CA THR A 141 -8.36 -2.78 -0.59
C THR A 141 -7.01 -2.21 -0.20
N ILE A 142 -6.90 -1.69 1.02
CA ILE A 142 -5.64 -1.29 1.64
C ILE A 142 -5.25 -2.38 2.64
N GLN A 143 -4.06 -2.95 2.45
CA GLN A 143 -3.44 -3.89 3.38
C GLN A 143 -2.14 -3.26 3.88
N GLU A 144 -1.98 -3.14 5.20
CA GLU A 144 -0.83 -2.43 5.76
C GLU A 144 -0.19 -3.18 6.91
N ILE A 145 1.14 -3.23 6.89
CA ILE A 145 1.96 -3.77 7.97
C ILE A 145 2.94 -2.69 8.43
N PHE A 146 3.07 -2.48 9.75
CA PHE A 146 4.05 -1.56 10.30
C PHE A 146 4.95 -2.22 11.35
N SER A 147 6.16 -1.69 11.48
CA SER A 147 7.14 -2.06 12.51
C SER A 147 6.78 -1.37 13.82
N LYS A 148 6.59 -2.13 14.89
CA LYS A 148 6.30 -1.59 16.24
C LYS A 148 7.57 -1.39 17.07
N SER A 149 8.64 -2.12 16.76
CA SER A 149 9.91 -2.08 17.48
C SER A 149 11.04 -2.59 16.59
N GLU A 150 12.27 -2.22 16.94
CA GLU A 150 13.47 -2.89 16.44
C GLU A 150 13.95 -3.88 17.48
N LYS A 151 14.33 -5.08 17.03
CA LYS A 151 15.06 -6.04 17.85
C LYS A 151 16.56 -5.81 17.62
N PRO A 152 17.32 -5.38 18.64
CA PRO A 152 18.74 -5.14 18.50
C PRO A 152 19.48 -6.41 18.06
N GLY A 153 20.37 -6.24 17.10
CA GLY A 153 21.30 -7.30 16.71
C GLY A 153 22.22 -7.71 17.87
N ARG A 154 22.56 -8.99 17.95
CA ARG A 154 23.50 -9.55 18.94
C ARG A 154 24.88 -9.69 18.34
N LYS A 155 25.89 -9.02 18.91
CA LYS A 155 27.30 -9.28 18.59
C LYS A 155 27.86 -10.35 19.52
N GLY A 156 28.20 -11.51 18.97
CA GLY A 156 28.93 -12.59 19.64
C GLY A 156 30.40 -12.66 19.21
N LEU A 157 31.17 -13.54 19.85
CA LEU A 157 32.60 -13.73 19.59
C LEU A 157 32.91 -14.36 18.22
N PHE A 158 31.91 -14.97 17.56
CA PHE A 158 32.06 -15.67 16.28
C PHE A 158 30.98 -15.33 15.23
N SER A 159 29.93 -14.59 15.60
CA SER A 159 28.89 -14.11 14.69
C SER A 159 28.23 -12.84 15.23
N SER A 160 27.77 -11.98 14.34
CA SER A 160 26.92 -10.84 14.69
C SER A 160 25.58 -10.97 13.97
N GLU A 161 24.49 -11.03 14.73
CA GLU A 161 23.14 -10.85 14.23
C GLU A 161 22.90 -9.36 13.98
N LYS A 162 22.26 -9.02 12.85
CA LYS A 162 21.87 -7.63 12.57
C LYS A 162 20.62 -7.24 13.36
N THR A 163 20.38 -5.94 13.45
CA THR A 163 19.11 -5.40 13.92
C THR A 163 18.01 -5.75 12.92
N THR A 164 16.85 -6.17 13.42
CA THR A 164 15.69 -6.54 12.60
C THR A 164 14.44 -5.82 13.07
N GLN A 165 13.48 -5.61 12.18
CA GLN A 165 12.18 -5.03 12.52
C GLN A 165 11.25 -6.08 13.15
N GLU A 166 10.47 -5.66 14.14
CA GLU A 166 9.37 -6.44 14.68
C GLU A 166 8.05 -5.84 14.18
N PHE A 167 7.41 -6.55 13.25
CA PHE A 167 6.14 -6.11 12.69
C PHE A 167 4.95 -6.47 13.58
N PHE A 168 3.93 -5.62 13.56
CA PHE A 168 2.69 -5.84 14.29
C PHE A 168 1.63 -6.47 13.40
N ILE A 169 1.07 -7.62 13.80
CA ILE A 169 -0.11 -8.19 13.16
C ILE A 169 -1.29 -7.98 14.10
N ASN A 170 -2.36 -7.37 13.60
CA ASN A 170 -3.56 -7.16 14.40
C ASN A 170 -4.39 -8.44 14.44
N THR A 171 -4.41 -9.09 15.60
CA THR A 171 -5.16 -10.34 15.82
C THR A 171 -6.60 -10.10 16.26
N ASP A 172 -6.97 -8.86 16.59
CA ASP A 172 -8.32 -8.49 17.04
C ASP A 172 -9.27 -8.26 15.84
N ASP A 173 -8.71 -7.98 14.66
CA ASP A 173 -9.45 -7.90 13.39
C ASP A 173 -9.28 -9.20 12.59
N LEU A 174 -10.40 -9.84 12.24
CA LEU A 174 -10.42 -11.14 11.56
C LEU A 174 -9.74 -11.11 10.18
N GLU A 175 -9.95 -10.05 9.40
CA GLU A 175 -9.36 -9.93 8.07
C GLU A 175 -7.87 -9.58 8.17
N ALA A 176 -7.50 -8.70 9.10
CA ALA A 176 -6.10 -8.38 9.35
C ALA A 176 -5.30 -9.62 9.82
N ALA A 177 -5.87 -10.41 10.73
CA ALA A 177 -5.27 -11.66 11.21
C ALA A 177 -5.10 -12.68 10.07
N ARG A 178 -6.13 -12.85 9.23
CA ARG A 178 -6.11 -13.76 8.08
C ARG A 178 -5.05 -13.37 7.05
N GLN A 179 -4.90 -12.08 6.79
CA GLN A 179 -3.99 -11.54 5.78
C GLN A 179 -2.56 -11.32 6.33
N GLY A 180 -2.36 -11.45 7.65
CA GLY A 180 -1.07 -11.23 8.30
C GLY A 180 -0.65 -9.76 8.26
N VAL A 181 -1.57 -8.83 8.55
CA VAL A 181 -1.33 -7.38 8.45
C VAL A 181 -1.69 -6.64 9.74
N SER A 182 -1.21 -5.41 9.88
CA SER A 182 -1.55 -4.52 10.98
C SER A 182 -2.95 -3.90 10.81
N SER A 183 -3.35 -3.61 9.57
CA SER A 183 -4.68 -3.11 9.24
C SER A 183 -5.12 -3.57 7.86
N TYR A 184 -6.43 -3.71 7.70
CA TYR A 184 -7.10 -4.14 6.48
C TYR A 184 -8.35 -3.28 6.28
N GLU A 185 -8.46 -2.61 5.13
CA GLU A 185 -9.58 -1.71 4.84
C GLU A 185 -10.06 -1.91 3.41
N ASN A 186 -11.37 -2.05 3.21
CA ASN A 186 -11.98 -1.99 1.88
C ASN A 186 -12.59 -0.60 1.67
N HIS A 187 -12.45 -0.07 0.46
CA HIS A 187 -12.96 1.23 0.08
C HIS A 187 -13.73 1.14 -1.23
N ALA A 188 -14.79 1.93 -1.32
CA ALA A 188 -15.62 2.06 -2.50
C ALA A 188 -15.79 3.55 -2.82
N LEU A 189 -15.51 3.96 -4.05
CA LEU A 189 -15.75 5.30 -4.57
C LEU A 189 -16.84 5.23 -5.64
N ILE A 190 -17.89 6.01 -5.45
CA ILE A 190 -19.08 5.94 -6.29
C ILE A 190 -19.73 7.32 -6.47
N PRO A 191 -20.15 7.69 -7.68
CA PRO A 191 -20.98 8.87 -7.90
C PRO A 191 -22.32 8.78 -7.16
N HIS A 192 -22.80 9.92 -6.65
CA HIS A 192 -24.04 10.01 -5.88
C HIS A 192 -25.24 9.39 -6.63
N GLU A 193 -25.36 9.64 -7.93
CA GLU A 193 -26.44 9.09 -8.77
C GLU A 193 -26.40 7.55 -8.86
N ALA A 194 -25.21 6.96 -9.02
CA ALA A 194 -25.03 5.51 -9.02
C ALA A 194 -25.31 4.89 -7.66
N TYR A 195 -24.87 5.56 -6.58
CA TYR A 195 -25.18 5.12 -5.22
C TYR A 195 -26.69 5.08 -4.98
N GLN A 196 -27.42 6.14 -5.40
CA GLN A 196 -28.88 6.17 -5.31
C GLN A 196 -29.54 5.05 -6.11
N ALA A 197 -29.03 4.73 -7.30
CA ALA A 197 -29.54 3.62 -8.10
C ALA A 197 -29.36 2.26 -7.40
N LEU A 198 -28.18 2.00 -6.83
CA LEU A 198 -27.90 0.78 -6.06
C LEU A 198 -28.74 0.69 -4.77
N TYR A 199 -28.97 1.83 -4.13
CA TYR A 199 -29.83 1.91 -2.95
C TYR A 199 -31.29 1.61 -3.29
N ALA A 200 -31.82 2.25 -4.34
CA ALA A 200 -33.19 2.02 -4.82
C ALA A 200 -33.42 0.59 -5.31
N ALA A 201 -32.38 -0.06 -5.85
CA ALA A 201 -32.41 -1.46 -6.24
C ALA A 201 -32.31 -2.44 -5.06
N GLY A 202 -32.06 -1.97 -3.83
CA GLY A 202 -31.89 -2.81 -2.64
C GLY A 202 -30.54 -3.53 -2.56
N GLU A 203 -29.58 -3.18 -3.41
CA GLU A 203 -28.27 -3.86 -3.48
C GLU A 203 -27.18 -3.17 -2.65
N ALA A 204 -27.38 -1.90 -2.25
CA ALA A 204 -26.36 -1.10 -1.57
C ALA A 204 -25.78 -1.79 -0.31
N GLN A 205 -26.62 -2.32 0.58
CA GLN A 205 -26.14 -2.98 1.80
C GLN A 205 -25.27 -4.20 1.50
N LYS A 206 -25.66 -4.99 0.50
CA LYS A 206 -24.94 -6.20 0.09
C LYS A 206 -23.60 -5.88 -0.55
N ILE A 207 -23.54 -4.81 -1.36
CA ILE A 207 -22.33 -4.40 -2.08
C ILE A 207 -21.33 -3.72 -1.12
N PHE A 208 -21.82 -2.85 -0.23
CA PHE A 208 -20.96 -1.98 0.57
C PHE A 208 -20.73 -2.49 2.00
N SER A 209 -21.26 -3.66 2.37
CA SER A 209 -20.98 -4.25 3.68
C SER A 209 -19.46 -4.44 3.86
N GLY A 210 -18.89 -3.79 4.88
CA GLY A 210 -17.45 -3.86 5.17
C GLY A 210 -16.59 -2.94 4.31
N TYR A 211 -17.18 -2.02 3.55
CA TYR A 211 -16.49 -0.97 2.81
C TYR A 211 -16.65 0.38 3.51
N LYS A 212 -15.58 1.18 3.53
CA LYS A 212 -15.67 2.63 3.72
C LYS A 212 -16.14 3.25 2.41
N VAL A 213 -17.34 3.85 2.40
CA VAL A 213 -17.96 4.33 1.16
C VAL A 213 -17.74 5.82 0.98
N HIS A 214 -17.10 6.17 -0.13
CA HIS A 214 -16.79 7.52 -0.58
C HIS A 214 -17.79 7.91 -1.67
N ILE A 215 -18.70 8.82 -1.37
CA ILE A 215 -19.71 9.28 -2.33
C ILE A 215 -19.22 10.57 -3.00
N LEU A 216 -19.16 10.57 -4.34
CA LEU A 216 -18.81 11.74 -5.14
C LEU A 216 -20.06 12.52 -5.56
N SER A 217 -20.08 13.82 -5.24
CA SER A 217 -21.09 14.76 -5.71
C SER A 217 -20.43 16.06 -6.14
N ASN A 218 -20.74 16.53 -7.34
CA ASN A 218 -20.18 17.78 -7.90
C ASN A 218 -18.63 17.84 -7.86
N GLY A 219 -17.95 16.71 -8.08
CA GLY A 219 -16.48 16.64 -8.07
C GLY A 219 -15.85 16.65 -6.68
N GLN A 220 -16.64 16.56 -5.61
CA GLN A 220 -16.16 16.49 -4.23
C GLN A 220 -16.65 15.21 -3.55
N VAL A 221 -15.82 14.66 -2.66
CA VAL A 221 -16.22 13.56 -1.77
C VAL A 221 -17.03 14.18 -0.64
N ILE A 222 -18.30 13.78 -0.50
CA ILE A 222 -19.25 14.40 0.43
C ILE A 222 -19.45 13.62 1.73
N SER A 223 -18.89 12.42 1.87
CA SER A 223 -19.08 11.58 3.06
C SER A 223 -18.10 10.40 3.12
N ASP A 224 -17.73 10.07 4.36
CA ASP A 224 -17.20 8.77 4.84
C ASP A 224 -18.38 8.19 5.67
N VAL A 225 -19.20 7.31 5.10
CA VAL A 225 -20.30 6.63 5.83
C VAL A 225 -19.86 5.24 6.25
#